data_AF-A0A5C6EBI6-F1
#
_entry.id   AF-A0A5C6EBI6-F1
#
_cell.length_a   1.000
_cell.length_b   1.000
_cell.length_c   1.000
_cell.angle_alpha   90.00
_cell.angle_beta   90.00
_cell.angle_gamma   90.00
#
_symmetry.space_group_name_H-M   'P 1'
#
loop_
_entity.id
_entity.type
_entity.pdbx_description
1 polymer ?
#
loop_
_entity_poly.entity_id
_entity_poly.type
_entity_poly.pdbx_seq_one_letter_code
_entity_poly.pdbx_strand_id
1 'polypeptide(L)' 'MKTKQLGKTDLQISPIVFGGCVFGWTLNEQASFAMLDDLIDRGFTTIDTSEHRTYRRNESKNR' A
#
# COMPACT_ATOMS: atom_id res chain seq x y z
N MET A 1 11.77 -5.78 -12.58
CA MET A 1 11.78 -4.30 -12.45
C MET A 1 13.13 -3.84 -11.90
N LYS A 2 13.62 -2.63 -12.22
CA LYS A 2 14.87 -2.08 -11.66
C LYS A 2 14.57 -1.28 -10.39
N THR A 3 15.20 -1.65 -9.27
CA THR A 3 15.04 -0.95 -7.99
C THR A 3 15.76 0.40 -7.97
N LYS A 4 15.35 1.29 -7.07
CA LYS A 4 15.97 2.60 -6.83
C LYS A 4 16.32 2.77 -5.35
N GLN A 5 17.40 3.49 -5.09
CA GLN A 5 17.78 3.86 -3.74
C GLN A 5 16.77 4.85 -3.14
N LEU A 6 16.34 4.60 -1.91
CA LEU A 6 15.45 5.49 -1.18
C LEU A 6 16.24 6.64 -0.56
N GLY A 7 16.32 7.76 -1.27
CA GLY A 7 17.00 8.97 -0.80
C GLY A 7 18.47 8.73 -0.49
N LYS A 8 18.89 9.03 0.74
CA LYS A 8 20.27 8.83 1.24
C LYS A 8 20.46 7.53 2.03
N THR A 9 19.46 6.66 2.04
CA THR A 9 19.51 5.38 2.76
C THR A 9 20.10 4.28 1.89
N ASP A 10 20.52 3.17 2.47
CA ASP A 10 20.97 2.00 1.71
C ASP A 10 19.82 1.09 1.24
N LEU A 11 18.56 1.53 1.42
CA LEU A 11 17.37 0.77 1.03
C LEU A 11 17.13 0.87 -0.48
N GLN A 12 16.88 -0.29 -1.10
CA GLN A 12 16.49 -0.41 -2.50
C GLN A 12 14.98 -0.71 -2.58
N ILE A 13 14.22 0.18 -3.22
CA ILE A 13 12.76 0.06 -3.34
C ILE A 13 12.33 -0.09 -4.80
N SER A 14 11.12 -0.58 -5.02
CA SER A 14 10.50 -0.46 -6.35
C SER A 14 10.34 1.00 -6.73
N PRO A 15 10.56 1.39 -8.00
CA PRO A 15 10.40 2.76 -8.47
C PRO A 15 8.95 3.26 -8.38
N ILE A 16 7.99 2.34 -8.26
CA ILE A 16 6.58 2.62 -8.00
C ILE A 16 6.23 1.92 -6.68
N VAL A 17 5.54 2.64 -5.79
CA VAL A 17 5.10 2.15 -4.47
C VAL A 17 3.60 1.93 -4.49
N PHE A 18 3.14 0.78 -4.01
CA PHE A 18 1.72 0.45 -3.96
C PHE A 18 1.08 0.99 -2.69
N GLY A 19 -0.02 1.73 -2.80
CA GLY A 19 -0.78 2.24 -1.66
C GLY A 19 -1.80 1.23 -1.13
N GLY A 20 -1.64 0.79 0.12
CA GLY A 20 -2.46 -0.23 0.78
C GLY A 20 -3.82 0.24 1.30
N CYS A 21 -4.27 1.46 0.99
CA CYS A 21 -5.51 2.04 1.51
C CYS A 21 -6.80 1.35 1.02
N VAL A 22 -6.69 0.44 0.05
CA VAL A 22 -7.81 -0.33 -0.50
C VAL A 22 -8.10 -1.62 0.28
N PHE A 23 -7.13 -2.12 1.06
CA PHE A 23 -7.25 -3.35 1.81
C PHE A 23 -8.24 -3.21 2.96
N GLY A 24 -9.15 -4.19 3.10
CA GLY A 24 -10.16 -4.21 4.16
C GLY A 24 -11.36 -3.27 3.96
N TRP A 25 -11.36 -2.46 2.90
CA TRP A 25 -12.49 -1.59 2.52
C TRP A 25 -13.02 -1.92 1.13
N THR A 26 -12.19 -1.70 0.11
CA THR A 26 -12.55 -2.01 -1.29
C THR A 26 -12.27 -3.48 -1.61
N LEU A 27 -11.15 -3.99 -1.10
CA LEU A 27 -10.75 -5.39 -1.26
C LEU A 27 -11.04 -6.14 0.04
N ASN A 28 -11.70 -7.29 -0.09
CA ASN A 28 -11.78 -8.28 0.99
C ASN A 28 -10.41 -8.97 1.18
N GLU A 29 -10.28 -9.77 2.22
CA GLU A 29 -9.02 -10.44 2.56
C GLU A 29 -8.44 -11.27 1.41
N GLN A 30 -9.25 -12.15 0.81
CA GLN A 30 -8.80 -13.01 -0.29
C GLN A 30 -8.34 -12.20 -1.52
N ALA A 31 -9.10 -11.19 -1.91
CA ALA A 31 -8.74 -10.30 -3.02
C ALA A 31 -7.50 -9.45 -2.71
N SER A 32 -7.29 -9.11 -1.42
CA SER A 32 -6.09 -8.39 -0.98
C SER A 32 -4.85 -9.26 -1.16
N PHE A 33 -4.90 -10.54 -0.76
CA PHE A 33 -3.80 -11.47 -0.97
C PHE A 33 -3.52 -11.71 -2.46
N ALA A 34 -4.56 -11.93 -3.27
CA ALA A 34 -4.38 -12.08 -4.72
C ALA A 34 -3.72 -10.85 -5.36
N MET A 35 -4.08 -9.64 -4.92
CA MET A 35 -3.43 -8.40 -5.37
C MET A 35 -1.95 -8.35 -4.95
N LEU A 36 -1.61 -8.77 -3.73
CA LEU A 36 -0.24 -8.78 -3.24
C LEU A 36 0.64 -9.77 -4.02
N ASP A 37 0.11 -10.95 -4.35
CA ASP A 37 0.81 -11.95 -5.16
C ASP A 37 1.11 -11.38 -6.57
N ASP A 38 0.12 -10.78 -7.23
CA ASP A 38 0.27 -10.12 -8.54
C ASP A 38 1.31 -8.98 -8.52
N LEU A 39 1.37 -8.23 -7.42
CA LEU A 39 2.36 -7.15 -7.23
C LEU A 39 3.78 -7.71 -7.13
N ILE A 40 3.97 -8.79 -6.38
CA ILE A 40 5.27 -9.45 -6.24
C ILE A 40 5.73 -10.02 -7.59
N ASP A 41 4.84 -10.67 -8.34
CA ASP A 41 5.14 -11.23 -9.66
C ASP A 41 5.57 -10.17 -10.67
N ARG A 42 5.01 -8.95 -10.55
CA ARG A 42 5.41 -7.79 -11.36
C ARG A 42 6.68 -7.10 -10.84
N GLY A 43 7.23 -7.57 -9.72
CA GLY A 43 8.48 -7.13 -9.12
C GLY A 43 8.33 -5.91 -8.20
N PHE A 44 7.12 -5.57 -7.76
CA PHE A 44 6.90 -4.54 -6.75
C PHE A 44 7.31 -5.07 -5.38
N THR A 45 8.05 -4.25 -4.63
CA THR A 45 8.63 -4.67 -3.35
C THR A 45 8.35 -3.70 -2.23
N THR A 46 7.52 -2.68 -2.47
CA THR A 46 7.30 -1.58 -1.53
C THR A 46 5.82 -1.22 -1.47
N ILE A 47 5.29 -1.26 -0.24
CA ILE A 47 3.90 -0.97 0.09
C ILE A 47 3.89 0.24 1.02
N ASP A 48 3.10 1.24 0.67
CA ASP A 48 2.77 2.39 1.52
C ASP A 48 1.48 2.08 2.27
N THR A 49 1.53 2.20 3.60
CA THR A 49 0.36 2.07 4.46
C THR A 49 0.37 3.16 5.51
N SER A 50 -0.79 3.49 6.03
CA SER A 50 -0.92 4.42 7.13
C SER A 50 -1.97 3.90 8.10
N GLU A 51 -1.88 4.29 9.37
CA GLU A 51 -3.09 4.25 10.19
C GLU A 51 -4.18 5.07 9.48
N HIS A 52 -5.39 4.57 9.60
CA HIS A 52 -6.57 4.92 8.83
C HIS A 52 -6.79 6.44 8.60
N ARG A 53 -6.94 6.85 7.32
CA ARG A 53 -7.44 8.19 6.89
C ARG A 53 -8.83 8.56 7.43
N THR A 54 -9.49 7.63 8.12
CA THR A 54 -10.93 7.60 8.28
C THR A 54 -11.37 7.58 9.75
N TYR A 55 -10.42 7.78 10.69
CA TYR A 55 -10.77 8.32 12.03
C TYR A 55 -11.46 9.70 11.88
N ARG A 56 -11.06 10.52 10.89
CA ARG A 56 -11.69 11.84 10.63
C ARG A 56 -13.01 11.82 9.85
N ARG A 57 -13.39 10.73 9.17
CA ARG A 57 -14.65 10.69 8.39
C ARG A 57 -15.85 10.20 9.20
N ASN A 58 -15.60 9.46 10.29
CA ASN A 58 -16.66 9.09 11.24
C ASN A 58 -16.94 10.20 12.27
N GLU A 59 -15.97 11.07 12.58
CA GLU A 59 -16.25 12.26 13.43
C GLU A 59 -17.00 13.39 12.71
N SER A 60 -16.99 13.42 11.37
CA SER A 60 -17.76 14.42 10.61
C SER A 60 -19.21 14.00 10.32
N LYS A 61 -19.63 12.81 10.75
CA LYS A 61 -21.02 12.34 10.67
C LYS A 61 -21.78 12.44 11.99
N ASN A 62 -21.11 12.90 13.05
CA ASN A 62 -21.66 13.10 14.38
C ASN A 62 -21.55 14.57 14.85
N ARG A 63 -21.54 15.51 13.90
CA ARG A 63 -21.72 16.96 14.13
C ARG A 63 -22.88 17.47 13.30
#